data_AF-A0A1M5A849-F1
#
_entry.id   AF-A0A1M5A849-F1
#
_cell.length_a   1.000
_cell.length_b   1.000
_cell.length_c   1.000
_cell.angle_alpha   90.00
_cell.angle_beta   90.00
_cell.angle_gamma   90.00
#
_symmetry.space_group_name_H-M   'P 1'
#
loop_
_entity.id
_entity.type
_entity.pdbx_description
1 polymer ?
#
loop_
_entity_poly.entity_id
_entity_poly.type
_entity_poly.pdbx_seq_one_letter_code
_entity_poly.pdbx_strand_id
1 'polypeptide(L)'
;MEQKSAKLNQPLYQLGDLVTYITNPFLNSISELIVKAKSEYTPPILVVFEISNAKNFNEQTGKKDVQYNCIFFNTKTCLFERKWFKEIELRLIEENRHNDSEADTKGLTDVQKYINKKYILTSVDFELKKLKSNYEKTENIKTKITANLDFVPPILTVLEVLPNENKKVFDTVTGTKLRSQILLKCKWYNSAKQVFSEEILPLNVLKSVEEYDISNSEFSFDKENLYLFPESTIKDKVYEVQDVVELLYISFNTYYYEFVYRNVFTQKINNLILTKDNISAIKEVQNEDVFSGELIGINQQRVFKQLMPSTFKKNNFYKIVYKDKMNKITDRIIYVIDVIAFNKSFTKVTLTTAQKSKSETLSDLHCYIEAYCLLRNGEKRHFVLNHENILSVKKFLM
;
A
#
# COMPACT_ATOMS: atom_id res chain seq x y z
N MET A 1 -40.82 15.46 -25.32
CA MET A 1 -40.60 16.23 -24.08
C MET A 1 -40.95 15.37 -22.85
N GLU A 2 -40.57 14.08 -22.87
CA GLU A 2 -40.96 13.08 -21.87
C GLU A 2 -39.72 12.23 -21.56
N GLN A 3 -38.92 12.62 -20.58
CA GLN A 3 -37.90 11.76 -19.97
C GLN A 3 -37.36 12.28 -18.63
N LYS A 4 -37.96 13.33 -18.04
CA LYS A 4 -37.50 13.94 -16.77
C LYS A 4 -38.29 13.51 -15.52
N SER A 5 -39.39 12.76 -15.62
CA SER A 5 -40.22 12.42 -14.44
C SER A 5 -39.86 11.11 -13.73
N ALA A 6 -39.01 10.24 -14.30
CA ALA A 6 -38.74 8.91 -13.74
C ALA A 6 -37.76 8.89 -12.54
N LYS A 7 -36.93 9.92 -12.36
CA LYS A 7 -35.92 9.96 -11.28
C LYS A 7 -36.45 10.38 -9.89
N LEU A 8 -37.69 10.85 -9.78
CA LEU A 8 -38.14 11.50 -8.54
C LEU A 8 -38.48 10.53 -7.40
N ASN A 9 -38.64 9.23 -7.68
CA ASN A 9 -39.15 8.22 -6.74
C ASN A 9 -38.21 7.03 -6.49
N GLN A 10 -36.99 7.04 -7.01
CA GLN A 10 -36.01 5.98 -6.73
C GLN A 10 -35.22 6.30 -5.46
N PRO A 11 -34.88 5.29 -4.64
CA PRO A 11 -34.00 5.50 -3.49
C PRO A 11 -32.64 6.03 -3.96
N LEU A 12 -32.10 6.99 -3.22
CA LEU A 12 -30.83 7.64 -3.52
C LEU A 12 -29.65 6.67 -3.43
N TYR A 13 -29.69 5.75 -2.46
CA TYR A 13 -28.64 4.74 -2.24
C TYR A 13 -29.15 3.34 -2.61
N GLN A 14 -28.22 2.50 -3.03
CA GLN A 14 -28.44 1.10 -3.41
C GLN A 14 -27.85 0.14 -2.38
N LEU A 15 -28.25 -1.12 -2.48
CA LEU A 15 -27.72 -2.19 -1.65
C LEU A 15 -26.21 -2.36 -1.86
N GLY A 16 -25.46 -2.35 -0.77
CA GLY A 16 -23.99 -2.48 -0.76
C GLY A 16 -23.25 -1.16 -0.91
N ASP A 17 -23.95 -0.03 -1.15
CA ASP A 17 -23.31 1.28 -1.17
C ASP A 17 -22.62 1.56 0.17
N LEU A 18 -21.43 2.12 0.10
CA LEU A 18 -20.72 2.61 1.26
C LEU A 18 -21.20 4.02 1.56
N VAL A 19 -21.75 4.21 2.75
CA VAL A 19 -22.26 5.49 3.23
C VAL A 19 -21.65 5.82 4.58
N THR A 20 -21.88 7.02 5.05
CA THR A 20 -21.54 7.41 6.41
C THR A 20 -22.56 8.38 6.96
N TYR A 21 -22.67 8.44 8.29
CA TYR A 21 -23.41 9.49 8.95
C TYR A 21 -22.80 10.87 8.63
N ILE A 22 -23.64 11.90 8.45
CA ILE A 22 -23.23 13.23 7.96
C ILE A 22 -22.12 13.92 8.79
N THR A 23 -22.00 13.60 10.08
CA THR A 23 -20.95 14.18 10.96
C THR A 23 -19.60 13.50 10.82
N ASN A 24 -19.51 12.43 10.04
CA ASN A 24 -18.25 11.78 9.77
C ASN A 24 -17.36 12.72 8.93
N PRO A 25 -16.12 12.96 9.36
CA PRO A 25 -15.19 13.84 8.65
C PRO A 25 -14.64 13.22 7.35
N PHE A 26 -14.85 11.92 7.09
CA PHE A 26 -14.50 11.31 5.81
C PHE A 26 -15.37 11.88 4.68
N LEU A 27 -14.68 12.34 3.63
CA LEU A 27 -15.26 12.84 2.39
C LEU A 27 -14.58 12.10 1.24
N ASN A 28 -15.32 11.87 0.16
CA ASN A 28 -14.84 11.09 -1.00
C ASN A 28 -13.63 11.75 -1.68
N SER A 29 -13.47 13.07 -1.49
CA SER A 29 -12.35 13.86 -1.99
C SER A 29 -11.12 13.88 -1.08
N ILE A 30 -11.21 13.32 0.14
CA ILE A 30 -10.12 13.35 1.12
C ILE A 30 -9.64 11.92 1.35
N SER A 31 -8.56 11.54 0.66
CA SER A 31 -7.95 10.21 0.76
C SER A 31 -7.20 9.98 2.07
N GLU A 32 -6.71 11.04 2.72
CA GLU A 32 -5.88 10.98 3.92
C GLU A 32 -6.38 11.97 4.98
N LEU A 33 -7.19 11.47 5.92
CA LEU A 33 -7.72 12.25 7.03
C LEU A 33 -7.13 11.77 8.36
N ILE A 34 -6.55 12.71 9.13
CA ILE A 34 -6.08 12.45 10.49
C ILE A 34 -7.03 13.12 11.48
N VAL A 35 -7.71 12.32 12.30
CA VAL A 35 -8.58 12.82 13.37
C VAL A 35 -7.72 13.20 14.59
N LYS A 36 -7.62 14.50 14.88
CA LYS A 36 -6.74 14.99 15.96
C LYS A 36 -7.33 15.02 17.37
N ALA A 37 -8.66 15.00 17.47
CA ALA A 37 -9.37 15.07 18.74
C ALA A 37 -9.85 13.67 19.16
N LYS A 38 -10.97 13.59 19.88
CA LYS A 38 -11.58 12.33 20.31
C LYS A 38 -12.06 11.50 19.10
N SER A 39 -11.19 10.59 18.63
CA SER A 39 -11.48 9.72 17.50
C SER A 39 -12.63 8.75 17.75
N GLU A 40 -12.92 8.45 19.03
CA GLU A 40 -14.05 7.62 19.48
C GLU A 40 -15.44 8.14 19.07
N TYR A 41 -15.54 9.43 18.72
CA TYR A 41 -16.79 10.03 18.21
C TYR A 41 -16.88 10.01 16.68
N THR A 42 -15.87 9.46 16.00
CA THR A 42 -15.92 9.30 14.54
C THR A 42 -16.87 8.16 14.21
N PRO A 43 -17.95 8.41 13.46
CA PRO A 43 -18.86 7.34 13.06
C PRO A 43 -18.15 6.24 12.23
N PRO A 44 -18.68 5.01 12.23
CA PRO A 44 -18.23 3.97 11.31
C PRO A 44 -18.55 4.35 9.86
N ILE A 45 -17.83 3.73 8.94
CA ILE A 45 -18.29 3.58 7.56
C ILE A 45 -19.37 2.50 7.57
N LEU A 46 -20.49 2.84 6.94
CA LEU A 46 -21.70 2.06 6.93
C LEU A 46 -21.86 1.40 5.56
N VAL A 47 -22.40 0.18 5.52
CA VAL A 47 -22.77 -0.48 4.27
C VAL A 47 -24.30 -0.59 4.21
N VAL A 48 -24.92 -0.17 3.11
CA VAL A 48 -26.37 -0.28 2.93
C VAL A 48 -26.77 -1.75 2.84
N PHE A 49 -27.42 -2.26 3.88
CA PHE A 49 -27.83 -3.65 4.04
C PHE A 49 -29.23 -3.92 3.48
N GLU A 50 -30.16 -2.99 3.70
CA GLU A 50 -31.56 -3.10 3.29
C GLU A 50 -32.18 -1.70 3.13
N ILE A 51 -33.14 -1.58 2.21
CA ILE A 51 -33.87 -0.34 1.95
C ILE A 51 -35.33 -0.52 2.37
N SER A 52 -35.87 0.46 3.08
CA SER A 52 -37.25 0.41 3.54
C SER A 52 -38.22 0.45 2.36
N ASN A 53 -39.31 -0.32 2.45
CA ASN A 53 -40.42 -0.18 1.52
C ASN A 53 -41.33 0.95 2.00
N ALA A 54 -40.89 2.19 1.78
CA ALA A 54 -41.62 3.37 2.22
C ALA A 54 -42.97 3.49 1.49
N LYS A 55 -44.06 3.31 2.24
CA LYS A 55 -45.43 3.58 1.80
C LYS A 55 -45.87 5.02 2.07
N ASN A 56 -45.24 5.65 3.06
CA ASN A 56 -45.60 6.99 3.53
C ASN A 56 -44.73 8.03 2.82
N PHE A 57 -45.34 9.17 2.52
CA PHE A 57 -44.67 10.34 1.97
C PHE A 57 -44.34 11.32 3.10
N ASN A 58 -43.18 11.95 3.00
CA ASN A 58 -42.80 13.04 3.86
C ASN A 58 -43.66 14.27 3.48
N GLU A 59 -44.46 14.75 4.43
CA GLU A 59 -45.44 15.83 4.23
C GLU A 59 -44.80 17.15 3.78
N GLN A 60 -43.53 17.40 4.13
CA GLN A 60 -42.83 18.65 3.80
C GLN A 60 -42.18 18.61 2.42
N THR A 61 -41.72 17.44 1.97
CA THR A 61 -40.97 17.31 0.70
C THR A 61 -41.76 16.64 -0.41
N GLY A 62 -42.89 15.99 -0.07
CA GLY A 62 -43.70 15.20 -0.99
C GLY A 62 -43.02 13.92 -1.50
N LYS A 63 -41.83 13.58 -0.98
CA LYS A 63 -41.06 12.37 -1.37
C LYS A 63 -41.35 11.21 -0.43
N LYS A 64 -41.17 9.97 -0.91
CA LYS A 64 -41.24 8.78 -0.03
C LYS A 64 -40.21 8.91 1.10
N ASP A 65 -40.62 8.61 2.34
CA ASP A 65 -39.71 8.60 3.50
C ASP A 65 -38.86 7.32 3.51
N VAL A 66 -37.90 7.25 2.60
CA VAL A 66 -36.99 6.10 2.45
C VAL A 66 -35.99 6.10 3.60
N GLN A 67 -35.87 4.93 4.24
CA GLN A 67 -34.89 4.67 5.28
C GLN A 67 -33.96 3.55 4.82
N TYR A 68 -32.72 3.63 5.27
CA TYR A 68 -31.66 2.69 4.92
C TYR A 68 -31.21 1.99 6.18
N ASN A 69 -31.36 0.67 6.20
CA ASN A 69 -30.76 -0.17 7.23
C ASN A 69 -29.30 -0.36 6.86
N CYS A 70 -28.41 0.17 7.67
CA CYS A 70 -26.99 0.12 7.45
C CYS A 70 -26.33 -0.82 8.44
N ILE A 71 -25.33 -1.56 7.99
CA ILE A 71 -24.52 -2.48 8.79
C ILE A 71 -23.10 -1.96 8.95
N PHE A 72 -22.51 -2.21 10.11
CA PHE A 72 -21.09 -1.99 10.40
C PHE A 72 -20.61 -3.00 11.44
N PHE A 73 -19.30 -3.21 11.55
CA PHE A 73 -18.72 -4.02 12.61
C PHE A 73 -18.23 -3.13 13.75
N ASN A 74 -18.50 -3.52 14.99
CA ASN A 74 -17.98 -2.83 16.17
C ASN A 74 -16.90 -3.70 16.82
N THR A 75 -15.65 -3.26 16.73
CA THR A 75 -14.50 -4.02 17.26
C THR A 75 -14.58 -4.20 18.78
N LYS A 76 -15.17 -3.24 19.51
CA LYS A 76 -15.29 -3.31 20.98
C LYS A 76 -16.24 -4.42 21.43
N THR A 77 -17.37 -4.57 20.75
CA THR A 77 -18.36 -5.62 21.05
C THR A 77 -18.12 -6.91 20.27
N CYS A 78 -17.28 -6.84 19.23
CA CYS A 78 -17.04 -7.91 18.26
C CYS A 78 -18.32 -8.41 17.58
N LEU A 79 -19.23 -7.49 17.26
CA LEU A 79 -20.54 -7.79 16.65
C LEU A 79 -20.78 -6.93 15.41
N PHE A 80 -21.60 -7.47 14.50
CA PHE A 80 -22.19 -6.69 13.42
C PHE A 80 -23.42 -5.95 13.94
N GLU A 81 -23.39 -4.63 13.89
CA GLU A 81 -24.50 -3.77 14.31
C GLU A 81 -25.27 -3.26 13.10
N ARG A 82 -26.60 -3.14 13.27
CA ARG A 82 -27.51 -2.68 12.21
C ARG A 82 -28.37 -1.53 12.74
N LYS A 83 -28.50 -0.46 11.97
CA LYS A 83 -29.31 0.70 12.33
C LYS A 83 -30.01 1.30 11.11
N TRP A 84 -31.25 1.73 11.30
CA TRP A 84 -32.01 2.48 10.31
C TRP A 84 -31.66 3.96 10.35
N PHE A 85 -31.39 4.54 9.19
CA PHE A 85 -31.10 5.95 9.00
C PHE A 85 -32.02 6.55 7.94
N LYS A 86 -32.34 7.82 8.08
CA LYS A 86 -33.01 8.60 7.04
C LYS A 86 -32.02 8.99 5.96
N GLU A 87 -32.52 9.19 4.73
CA GLU A 87 -31.68 9.62 3.61
C GLU A 87 -30.83 10.85 3.93
N ILE A 88 -31.40 11.85 4.60
CA ILE A 88 -30.75 13.12 4.96
C ILE A 88 -29.63 12.98 6.00
N GLU A 89 -29.60 11.86 6.73
CA GLU A 89 -28.60 11.58 7.77
C GLU A 89 -27.35 10.91 7.19
N LEU A 90 -27.38 10.51 5.92
CA LEU A 90 -26.33 9.76 5.26
C LEU A 90 -25.66 10.58 4.16
N ARG A 91 -24.38 10.27 3.93
CA ARG A 91 -23.58 10.73 2.79
C ARG A 91 -22.95 9.52 2.11
N LEU A 92 -23.03 9.47 0.78
CA LEU A 92 -22.37 8.46 -0.03
C LEU A 92 -20.85 8.60 0.01
N ILE A 93 -20.16 7.49 0.25
CA ILE A 93 -18.69 7.36 0.15
C ILE A 93 -18.30 6.73 -1.18
N GLU A 94 -18.89 5.58 -1.47
CA GLU A 94 -18.60 4.82 -2.68
C GLU A 94 -19.86 4.09 -3.12
N GLU A 95 -20.18 4.20 -4.42
CA GLU A 95 -21.23 3.41 -5.04
C GLU A 95 -20.80 1.96 -5.12
N ASN A 96 -21.72 1.03 -4.89
CA ASN A 96 -21.42 -0.39 -5.06
C ASN A 96 -21.15 -0.71 -6.53
N ARG A 97 -19.87 -0.86 -6.88
CA ARG A 97 -19.41 -1.26 -8.21
C ARG A 97 -19.13 -2.76 -8.34
N HIS A 98 -19.36 -3.54 -7.27
CA HIS A 98 -19.03 -4.96 -7.30
C HIS A 98 -19.99 -5.74 -8.24
N ASN A 99 -19.40 -6.34 -9.28
CA ASN A 99 -20.07 -7.20 -10.26
C ASN A 99 -20.67 -8.49 -9.66
N ASP A 100 -20.44 -8.79 -8.39
CA ASP A 100 -21.09 -9.90 -7.68
C ASP A 100 -22.62 -9.69 -7.52
N SER A 101 -23.12 -8.49 -7.86
CA SER A 101 -24.56 -8.26 -8.07
C SER A 101 -25.17 -9.13 -9.20
N GLU A 102 -24.36 -9.61 -10.16
CA GLU A 102 -24.81 -10.60 -11.15
C GLU A 102 -25.18 -11.94 -10.52
N ALA A 103 -24.50 -12.34 -9.44
CA ALA A 103 -24.83 -13.59 -8.74
C ALA A 103 -26.14 -13.48 -7.96
N ASP A 104 -26.41 -12.32 -7.39
CA ASP A 104 -27.66 -12.02 -6.69
C ASP A 104 -28.84 -11.77 -7.65
N THR A 105 -28.61 -11.90 -8.97
CA THR A 105 -29.64 -11.82 -10.03
C THR A 105 -29.78 -13.11 -10.86
N LYS A 106 -28.74 -13.94 -10.98
CA LYS A 106 -28.76 -15.24 -11.70
C LYS A 106 -29.31 -16.43 -10.88
N GLY A 107 -29.68 -16.21 -9.61
CA GLY A 107 -30.26 -17.24 -8.75
C GLY A 107 -29.26 -18.28 -8.21
N LEU A 108 -29.74 -19.19 -7.35
CA LEU A 108 -28.96 -20.18 -6.56
C LEU A 108 -28.21 -21.26 -7.39
N THR A 109 -28.08 -21.13 -8.70
CA THR A 109 -27.60 -22.22 -9.57
C THR A 109 -26.15 -22.62 -9.32
N ASP A 110 -25.34 -21.75 -8.71
CA ASP A 110 -23.92 -22.00 -8.46
C ASP A 110 -23.50 -21.57 -7.04
N VAL A 111 -24.27 -22.02 -6.05
CA VAL A 111 -24.12 -21.67 -4.63
C VAL A 111 -22.86 -22.27 -4.00
N GLN A 112 -22.44 -23.44 -4.48
CA GLN A 112 -21.30 -24.17 -3.93
C GLN A 112 -19.99 -23.37 -3.98
N LYS A 113 -19.87 -22.43 -4.94
CA LYS A 113 -18.67 -21.60 -5.11
C LYS A 113 -18.40 -20.65 -3.93
N TYR A 114 -19.42 -20.37 -3.12
CA TYR A 114 -19.31 -19.47 -1.97
C TYR A 114 -18.90 -20.20 -0.68
N ILE A 115 -19.22 -21.49 -0.56
CA ILE A 115 -19.00 -22.24 0.68
C ILE A 115 -17.49 -22.38 0.94
N ASN A 116 -17.09 -22.23 2.21
CA ASN A 116 -15.70 -22.20 2.68
C ASN A 116 -14.84 -21.07 2.12
N LYS A 117 -15.40 -20.14 1.33
CA LYS A 117 -14.67 -18.95 0.90
C LYS A 117 -14.62 -17.91 2.00
N LYS A 118 -13.54 -17.11 1.96
CA LYS A 118 -13.32 -16.01 2.88
C LYS A 118 -13.94 -14.73 2.33
N TYR A 119 -14.66 -14.03 3.20
CA TYR A 119 -15.28 -12.75 2.91
C TYR A 119 -14.98 -11.76 4.03
N ILE A 120 -15.13 -10.48 3.74
CA ILE A 120 -15.01 -9.41 4.72
C ILE A 120 -15.98 -8.29 4.36
N LEU A 121 -16.40 -7.49 5.34
CA LEU A 121 -17.31 -6.37 5.08
C LEU A 121 -16.62 -5.36 4.13
N THR A 122 -17.35 -4.87 3.13
CA THR A 122 -16.81 -3.96 2.08
C THR A 122 -16.20 -2.68 2.65
N SER A 123 -16.63 -2.24 3.84
CA SER A 123 -16.11 -1.05 4.49
C SER A 123 -14.65 -1.16 4.98
N VAL A 124 -14.05 -2.36 5.02
CA VAL A 124 -12.73 -2.61 5.64
C VAL A 124 -11.63 -1.69 5.11
N ASP A 125 -11.62 -1.37 3.81
CA ASP A 125 -10.53 -0.58 3.21
C ASP A 125 -10.56 0.87 3.67
N PHE A 126 -11.76 1.41 3.88
CA PHE A 126 -11.94 2.75 4.43
C PHE A 126 -11.65 2.78 5.92
N GLU A 127 -12.01 1.72 6.65
CA GLU A 127 -11.71 1.60 8.08
C GLU A 127 -10.20 1.52 8.34
N LEU A 128 -9.45 0.74 7.55
CA LEU A 128 -7.99 0.62 7.68
C LEU A 128 -7.23 1.93 7.37
N LYS A 129 -7.82 2.81 6.54
CA LYS A 129 -7.25 4.13 6.23
C LYS A 129 -7.46 5.18 7.31
N LYS A 130 -8.29 4.90 8.34
CA LYS A 130 -8.57 5.90 9.38
C LYS A 130 -7.35 6.08 10.28
N LEU A 131 -6.89 7.32 10.39
CA LEU A 131 -5.78 7.70 11.27
C LEU A 131 -6.28 8.61 12.39
N LYS A 132 -5.72 8.45 13.59
CA LYS A 132 -5.92 9.31 14.74
C LYS A 132 -4.58 9.83 15.25
N SER A 133 -4.52 11.09 15.67
CA SER A 133 -3.35 11.62 16.36
C SER A 133 -3.59 11.66 17.86
N ASN A 134 -2.65 11.12 18.62
CA ASN A 134 -2.63 11.24 20.07
C ASN A 134 -1.69 12.38 20.48
N TYR A 135 -2.13 13.21 21.41
CA TYR A 135 -1.28 14.22 22.04
C TYR A 135 -0.44 13.55 23.13
N GLU A 136 0.85 13.36 22.87
CA GLU A 136 1.81 12.97 23.90
C GLU A 136 2.54 14.22 24.39
N LYS A 137 2.33 14.58 25.67
CA LYS A 137 3.02 15.71 26.32
C LYS A 137 4.40 15.26 26.77
N THR A 138 5.35 15.20 25.83
CA THR A 138 6.79 15.06 26.12
C THR A 138 7.51 16.39 25.90
N GLU A 139 8.73 16.55 26.42
CA GLU A 139 9.54 17.78 26.33
C GLU A 139 9.72 18.29 24.88
N ASN A 140 9.57 17.39 23.90
CA ASN A 140 9.36 17.74 22.50
C ASN A 140 7.92 17.38 22.11
N ILE A 141 7.06 18.36 21.85
CA ILE A 141 5.69 18.13 21.39
C ILE A 141 5.73 17.35 20.07
N LYS A 142 5.56 16.03 20.14
CA LYS A 142 5.44 15.14 18.98
C LYS A 142 4.05 14.54 18.97
N THR A 143 3.26 14.89 17.95
CA THR A 143 1.97 14.23 17.70
C THR A 143 2.24 12.84 17.14
N LYS A 144 1.88 11.80 17.89
CA LYS A 144 1.96 10.42 17.41
C LYS A 144 0.71 10.09 16.62
N ILE A 145 0.87 9.76 15.34
CA ILE A 145 -0.23 9.31 14.48
C ILE A 145 -0.31 7.79 14.59
N THR A 146 -1.51 7.27 14.81
CA THR A 146 -1.81 5.83 14.93
C THR A 146 -3.06 5.50 14.14
N ALA A 147 -3.26 4.23 13.77
CA ALA A 147 -4.49 3.80 13.11
C ALA A 147 -5.70 3.85 14.06
N ASN A 148 -6.88 4.15 13.53
CA ASN A 148 -8.16 4.10 14.24
C ASN A 148 -8.94 2.86 13.82
N LEU A 149 -8.85 1.78 14.62
CA LEU A 149 -9.30 0.43 14.25
C LEU A 149 -10.62 0.03 14.92
N ASP A 150 -11.40 1.00 15.40
CA ASP A 150 -12.61 0.77 16.22
C ASP A 150 -13.74 0.02 15.47
N PHE A 151 -13.71 0.02 14.14
CA PHE A 151 -14.76 -0.59 13.30
C PHE A 151 -14.21 -1.53 12.20
N VAL A 152 -12.98 -2.03 12.37
CA VAL A 152 -12.37 -2.95 11.40
C VAL A 152 -13.03 -4.34 11.53
N PRO A 153 -13.68 -4.84 10.47
CA PRO A 153 -14.36 -6.13 10.49
C PRO A 153 -13.37 -7.31 10.48
N PRO A 154 -13.76 -8.48 11.02
CA PRO A 154 -12.97 -9.70 10.94
C PRO A 154 -13.14 -10.37 9.58
N ILE A 155 -12.22 -11.28 9.24
CA ILE A 155 -12.46 -12.22 8.14
C ILE A 155 -13.57 -13.19 8.55
N LEU A 156 -14.47 -13.43 7.62
CA LEU A 156 -15.59 -14.36 7.70
C LEU A 156 -15.31 -15.59 6.84
N THR A 157 -15.70 -16.76 7.31
CA THR A 157 -15.79 -17.98 6.49
C THR A 157 -17.25 -18.31 6.24
N VAL A 158 -17.63 -18.50 4.99
CA VAL A 158 -19.00 -18.89 4.62
C VAL A 158 -19.23 -20.36 4.95
N LEU A 159 -20.22 -20.64 5.80
CA LEU A 159 -20.65 -21.99 6.15
C LEU A 159 -21.73 -22.50 5.19
N GLU A 160 -22.68 -21.64 4.85
CA GLU A 160 -23.89 -21.99 4.13
C GLU A 160 -24.42 -20.78 3.36
N VAL A 161 -25.15 -21.05 2.29
CA VAL A 161 -25.85 -20.04 1.50
C VAL A 161 -27.34 -20.30 1.60
N LEU A 162 -28.08 -19.27 2.01
CA LEU A 162 -29.50 -19.32 2.31
C LEU A 162 -30.26 -18.43 1.31
N PRO A 163 -31.42 -18.87 0.79
CA PRO A 163 -32.31 -17.97 0.08
C PRO A 163 -32.93 -16.97 1.08
N ASN A 164 -33.14 -15.73 0.65
CA ASN A 164 -33.89 -14.77 1.45
C ASN A 164 -35.39 -15.08 1.37
N GLU A 165 -35.94 -15.62 2.45
CA GLU A 165 -37.36 -16.00 2.54
C GLU A 165 -38.32 -14.80 2.54
N ASN A 166 -37.82 -13.56 2.63
CA ASN A 166 -38.65 -12.37 2.59
C ASN A 166 -39.28 -12.16 1.21
N LYS A 167 -40.62 -12.16 1.17
CA LYS A 167 -41.43 -11.99 -0.06
C LYS A 167 -41.25 -10.65 -0.78
N LYS A 168 -40.61 -9.64 -0.17
CA LYS A 168 -40.46 -8.27 -0.71
C LYS A 168 -39.01 -7.93 -1.03
N VAL A 169 -38.43 -8.67 -1.98
CA VAL A 169 -37.08 -8.42 -2.50
C VAL A 169 -37.03 -7.14 -3.31
N PHE A 170 -38.09 -6.85 -4.07
CA PHE A 170 -38.21 -5.66 -4.93
C PHE A 170 -39.38 -4.78 -4.50
N ASP A 171 -39.26 -3.47 -4.74
CA ASP A 171 -40.38 -2.53 -4.72
C ASP A 171 -41.24 -2.78 -5.98
N THR A 172 -42.52 -3.06 -5.79
CA THR A 172 -43.47 -3.36 -6.86
C THR A 172 -43.76 -2.20 -7.79
N VAL A 173 -43.50 -0.96 -7.36
CA VAL A 173 -43.77 0.26 -8.13
C VAL A 173 -42.51 0.73 -8.85
N THR A 174 -41.38 0.76 -8.16
CA THR A 174 -40.13 1.31 -8.71
C THR A 174 -39.24 0.25 -9.35
N GLY A 175 -39.50 -1.03 -9.10
CA GLY A 175 -38.62 -2.13 -9.49
C GLY A 175 -37.31 -2.18 -8.70
N THR A 176 -37.12 -1.29 -7.71
CA THR A 176 -35.84 -1.18 -6.99
C THR A 176 -35.64 -2.37 -6.06
N LYS A 177 -34.43 -2.92 -6.04
CA LYS A 177 -34.06 -4.00 -5.13
C LYS A 177 -33.93 -3.47 -3.71
N LEU A 178 -34.79 -3.96 -2.81
CA LEU A 178 -34.86 -3.54 -1.41
C LEU A 178 -34.04 -4.45 -0.48
N ARG A 179 -33.87 -5.72 -0.87
CA ARG A 179 -33.13 -6.75 -0.13
C ARG A 179 -32.38 -7.65 -1.10
N SER A 180 -31.28 -8.24 -0.63
CA SER A 180 -30.58 -9.30 -1.37
C SER A 180 -31.41 -10.58 -1.43
N GLN A 181 -31.30 -11.36 -2.51
CA GLN A 181 -31.95 -12.67 -2.64
C GLN A 181 -31.13 -13.76 -1.97
N ILE A 182 -29.82 -13.58 -1.88
CA ILE A 182 -28.87 -14.55 -1.36
C ILE A 182 -28.27 -14.03 -0.06
N LEU A 183 -28.37 -14.86 0.98
CA LEU A 183 -27.76 -14.62 2.27
C LEU A 183 -26.66 -15.65 2.52
N LEU A 184 -25.56 -15.21 3.11
CA LEU A 184 -24.45 -16.06 3.50
C LEU A 184 -24.46 -16.21 5.02
N LYS A 185 -24.51 -17.44 5.50
CA LYS A 185 -24.27 -17.75 6.90
C LYS A 185 -22.76 -17.79 7.12
N CYS A 186 -22.23 -16.80 7.81
CA CYS A 186 -20.82 -16.56 7.99
C CYS A 186 -20.39 -16.87 9.43
N LYS A 187 -19.16 -17.37 9.60
CA LYS A 187 -18.53 -17.63 10.91
C LYS A 187 -17.22 -16.87 11.05
N TRP A 188 -16.96 -16.32 12.24
CA TRP A 188 -15.67 -15.70 12.59
C TRP A 188 -15.31 -15.96 14.05
N TYR A 189 -14.05 -15.75 14.39
CA TYR A 189 -13.59 -15.79 15.77
C TYR A 189 -13.97 -14.48 16.49
N ASN A 190 -14.84 -14.55 17.50
CA ASN A 190 -15.22 -13.42 18.32
C ASN A 190 -14.28 -13.32 19.54
N SER A 191 -13.32 -12.40 19.48
CA SER A 191 -12.34 -12.22 20.56
C SER A 191 -12.94 -11.68 21.85
N ALA A 192 -14.05 -10.94 21.81
CA ALA A 192 -14.71 -10.48 23.04
C ALA A 192 -15.31 -11.65 23.83
N LYS A 193 -15.85 -12.66 23.13
CA LYS A 193 -16.47 -13.84 23.75
C LYS A 193 -15.56 -15.08 23.81
N GLN A 194 -14.39 -15.03 23.17
CA GLN A 194 -13.45 -16.17 23.02
C GLN A 194 -14.10 -17.43 22.40
N VAL A 195 -15.06 -17.23 21.50
CA VAL A 195 -15.77 -18.30 20.79
C VAL A 195 -15.97 -17.92 19.33
N PHE A 196 -16.31 -18.89 18.49
CA PHE A 196 -16.79 -18.57 17.16
C PHE A 196 -18.21 -18.03 17.21
N SER A 197 -18.46 -16.93 16.51
CA SER A 197 -19.80 -16.37 16.30
C SER A 197 -20.25 -16.60 14.87
N GLU A 198 -21.56 -16.61 14.67
CA GLU A 198 -22.20 -16.79 13.36
C GLU A 198 -23.20 -15.65 13.11
N GLU A 199 -23.30 -15.21 11.86
CA GLU A 199 -24.17 -14.12 11.43
C GLU A 199 -24.61 -14.37 9.99
N ILE A 200 -25.85 -14.02 9.68
CA ILE A 200 -26.38 -14.10 8.32
C ILE A 200 -26.24 -12.72 7.67
N LEU A 201 -25.45 -12.65 6.60
CA LEU A 201 -25.09 -11.43 5.89
C LEU A 201 -25.35 -11.58 4.39
N PRO A 202 -25.91 -10.58 3.71
CA PRO A 202 -26.16 -10.65 2.29
C PRO A 202 -24.85 -10.48 1.50
N LEU A 203 -24.78 -11.06 0.31
CA LEU A 203 -23.57 -11.01 -0.50
C LEU A 203 -23.14 -9.58 -0.85
N ASN A 204 -24.10 -8.67 -1.07
CA ASN A 204 -23.84 -7.29 -1.51
C ASN A 204 -23.11 -6.41 -0.48
N VAL A 205 -23.03 -6.82 0.80
CA VAL A 205 -22.27 -6.06 1.82
C VAL A 205 -20.87 -6.64 2.05
N LEU A 206 -20.54 -7.72 1.37
CA LEU A 206 -19.30 -8.46 1.54
C LEU A 206 -18.44 -8.35 0.29
N LYS A 207 -17.13 -8.29 0.48
CA LYS A 207 -16.15 -8.52 -0.60
C LYS A 207 -15.43 -9.84 -0.36
N SER A 208 -15.14 -10.55 -1.45
CA SER A 208 -14.31 -11.75 -1.38
C SER A 208 -12.90 -11.40 -0.93
N VAL A 209 -12.32 -12.22 -0.06
CA VAL A 209 -10.91 -12.16 0.28
C VAL A 209 -10.18 -13.16 -0.60
N GLU A 210 -9.25 -12.68 -1.42
CA GLU A 210 -8.40 -13.56 -2.21
C GLU A 210 -7.56 -14.43 -1.29
N GLU A 211 -7.69 -15.76 -1.44
CA GLU A 211 -6.84 -16.69 -0.72
C GLU A 211 -5.52 -16.82 -1.47
N TYR A 212 -4.48 -16.26 -0.88
CA TYR A 212 -3.12 -16.54 -1.31
C TYR A 212 -2.50 -17.59 -0.41
N ASP A 213 -2.18 -18.74 -1.00
CA ASP A 213 -1.45 -19.80 -0.32
C ASP A 213 0.05 -19.53 -0.45
N ILE A 214 0.61 -18.77 0.51
CA ILE A 214 2.06 -18.53 0.61
C ILE A 214 2.82 -19.87 0.69
N SER A 215 2.20 -20.93 1.23
CA SER A 215 2.89 -22.22 1.40
C SER A 215 3.05 -23.00 0.09
N ASN A 216 2.20 -22.73 -0.91
CA ASN A 216 2.26 -23.34 -2.23
C ASN A 216 2.88 -22.46 -3.30
N SER A 217 3.32 -21.24 -2.96
CA SER A 217 4.10 -20.46 -3.91
C SER A 217 5.53 -20.98 -3.97
N GLU A 218 6.01 -21.24 -5.19
CA GLU A 218 7.43 -21.58 -5.45
C GLU A 218 8.41 -20.51 -4.93
N PHE A 219 7.90 -19.35 -4.53
CA PHE A 219 8.63 -18.26 -3.91
C PHE A 219 8.64 -18.40 -2.38
N SER A 220 9.80 -18.78 -1.83
CA SER A 220 10.09 -18.57 -0.42
C SER A 220 10.72 -17.19 -0.27
N PHE A 221 10.06 -16.31 0.48
CA PHE A 221 10.58 -14.99 0.75
C PHE A 221 11.63 -15.04 1.87
N ASP A 222 12.91 -15.11 1.50
CA ASP A 222 14.04 -14.97 2.41
C ASP A 222 14.45 -13.51 2.58
N LYS A 223 14.82 -13.13 3.80
CA LYS A 223 15.36 -11.80 4.13
C LYS A 223 16.79 -11.61 3.64
N GLU A 224 17.52 -12.69 3.38
CA GLU A 224 18.90 -12.63 2.88
C GLU A 224 18.97 -12.30 1.38
N ASN A 225 17.86 -12.53 0.66
CA ASN A 225 17.75 -12.33 -0.77
C ASN A 225 17.39 -10.91 -1.17
N LEU A 226 17.77 -10.55 -2.39
CA LEU A 226 17.32 -9.33 -3.06
C LEU A 226 16.19 -9.66 -4.03
N TYR A 227 15.35 -8.67 -4.30
CA TYR A 227 14.19 -8.83 -5.17
C TYR A 227 14.12 -7.70 -6.21
N LEU A 228 13.66 -8.05 -7.40
CA LEU A 228 13.33 -7.14 -8.47
C LEU A 228 11.82 -7.02 -8.63
N PHE A 229 11.36 -5.79 -8.80
CA PHE A 229 9.99 -5.49 -9.16
C PHE A 229 9.94 -5.07 -10.64
N PRO A 230 9.03 -5.63 -11.46
CA PRO A 230 9.09 -5.47 -12.92
C PRO A 230 8.62 -4.11 -13.43
N GLU A 231 7.90 -3.33 -12.61
CA GLU A 231 7.34 -2.03 -13.03
C GLU A 231 7.95 -0.83 -12.30
N SER A 232 8.81 -1.05 -11.32
CA SER A 232 9.44 0.03 -10.58
C SER A 232 10.86 0.26 -11.11
N THR A 233 11.02 1.36 -11.83
CA THR A 233 12.32 1.83 -12.33
C THR A 233 12.58 3.23 -11.79
N ILE A 234 13.81 3.48 -11.35
CA ILE A 234 14.27 4.83 -11.06
C ILE A 234 14.66 5.47 -12.39
N LYS A 235 13.84 6.41 -12.86
CA LYS A 235 14.05 7.15 -14.10
C LYS A 235 14.40 8.60 -13.82
N ASP A 236 15.49 9.05 -14.42
CA ASP A 236 15.84 10.46 -14.61
C ASP A 236 16.05 10.68 -16.12
N LYS A 237 16.21 11.93 -16.56
CA LYS A 237 16.52 12.26 -17.97
C LYS A 237 17.81 11.58 -18.48
N VAL A 238 18.68 11.15 -17.57
CA VAL A 238 20.03 10.67 -17.89
C VAL A 238 20.21 9.18 -17.65
N TYR A 239 19.35 8.53 -16.86
CA TYR A 239 19.48 7.12 -16.54
C TYR A 239 18.13 6.48 -16.20
N GLU A 240 18.05 5.17 -16.41
CA GLU A 240 16.94 4.31 -16.03
C GLU A 240 17.54 3.04 -15.41
N VAL A 241 17.11 2.68 -14.21
CA VAL A 241 17.56 1.46 -13.52
C VAL A 241 16.38 0.77 -12.84
N GLN A 242 16.33 -0.55 -12.93
CA GLN A 242 15.30 -1.34 -12.25
C GLN A 242 15.49 -1.29 -10.74
N ASP A 243 14.39 -1.14 -9.99
CA ASP A 243 14.45 -1.16 -8.54
C ASP A 243 14.83 -2.53 -8.00
N VAL A 244 15.80 -2.50 -7.09
CA VAL A 244 16.27 -3.63 -6.31
C VAL A 244 15.87 -3.36 -4.87
N VAL A 245 15.24 -4.35 -4.24
CA VAL A 245 14.71 -4.21 -2.89
C VAL A 245 15.19 -5.34 -1.99
N GLU A 246 15.32 -5.00 -0.71
CA GLU A 246 15.64 -5.92 0.38
C GLU A 246 14.38 -6.15 1.21
N LEU A 247 13.97 -7.41 1.40
CA LEU A 247 12.84 -7.74 2.25
C LEU A 247 13.19 -7.50 3.72
N LEU A 248 12.36 -6.73 4.42
CA LEU A 248 12.49 -6.55 5.87
C LEU A 248 11.64 -7.58 6.63
N TYR A 249 10.37 -7.69 6.24
CA TYR A 249 9.41 -8.66 6.77
C TYR A 249 8.14 -8.66 5.91
N ILE A 250 7.33 -9.71 6.10
CA ILE A 250 5.97 -9.78 5.57
C ILE A 250 5.01 -9.49 6.73
N SER A 251 4.09 -8.53 6.55
CA SER A 251 3.03 -8.25 7.50
C SER A 251 1.69 -8.75 6.98
N PHE A 252 0.85 -9.29 7.87
CA PHE A 252 -0.54 -9.60 7.56
C PHE A 252 -1.43 -8.48 8.11
N ASN A 253 -2.10 -7.75 7.22
CA ASN A 253 -2.97 -6.63 7.57
C ASN A 253 -4.44 -7.01 7.39
N THR A 254 -5.01 -7.65 8.41
CA THR A 254 -6.40 -8.12 8.52
C THR A 254 -6.83 -9.17 7.48
N TYR A 255 -6.69 -8.89 6.19
CA TYR A 255 -7.13 -9.78 5.11
C TYR A 255 -6.16 -9.88 3.92
N TYR A 256 -5.04 -9.15 3.93
CA TYR A 256 -4.01 -9.24 2.89
C TYR A 256 -2.61 -9.24 3.51
N TYR A 257 -1.64 -9.70 2.72
CA TYR A 257 -0.23 -9.63 3.08
C TYR A 257 0.43 -8.42 2.42
N GLU A 258 1.39 -7.84 3.12
CA GLU A 258 2.24 -6.78 2.62
C GLU A 258 3.69 -7.23 2.65
N PHE A 259 4.37 -7.00 1.54
CA PHE A 259 5.81 -7.13 1.43
C PHE A 259 6.44 -5.80 1.85
N VAL A 260 7.03 -5.75 3.05
CA VAL A 260 7.68 -4.54 3.56
C VAL A 260 9.16 -4.60 3.24
N TYR A 261 9.63 -3.61 2.49
CA TYR A 261 10.95 -3.66 1.89
C TYR A 261 11.71 -2.34 2.01
N ARG A 262 13.03 -2.45 1.92
CA ARG A 262 13.92 -1.31 1.76
C ARG A 262 14.40 -1.26 0.32
N ASN A 263 14.21 -0.12 -0.34
CA ASN A 263 14.79 0.11 -1.65
C ASN A 263 16.32 0.30 -1.51
N VAL A 264 17.11 -0.52 -2.21
CA VAL A 264 18.57 -0.55 -2.05
C VAL A 264 19.22 0.77 -2.50
N PHE A 265 18.64 1.46 -3.48
CA PHE A 265 19.18 2.70 -4.04
C PHE A 265 18.90 3.93 -3.16
N THR A 266 17.65 4.07 -2.70
CA THR A 266 17.16 5.25 -1.98
C THR A 266 17.19 5.07 -0.47
N GLN A 267 17.33 3.83 0.02
CA GLN A 267 17.25 3.46 1.43
C GLN A 267 15.90 3.78 2.10
N LYS A 268 14.88 4.10 1.30
CA LYS A 268 13.51 4.31 1.77
C LYS A 268 12.83 2.97 2.05
N ILE A 269 12.05 2.94 3.12
CA ILE A 269 11.20 1.80 3.46
C ILE A 269 9.83 2.05 2.85
N ASN A 270 9.33 1.07 2.10
CA ASN A 270 8.01 1.08 1.49
C ASN A 270 7.35 -0.29 1.73
N ASN A 271 6.07 -0.39 1.39
CA ASN A 271 5.28 -1.62 1.41
C ASN A 271 4.59 -1.84 0.06
N LEU A 272 4.43 -3.10 -0.32
CA LEU A 272 3.67 -3.53 -1.48
C LEU A 272 2.60 -4.53 -1.04
N ILE A 273 1.34 -4.26 -1.37
CA ILE A 273 0.26 -5.23 -1.15
C ILE A 273 0.48 -6.41 -2.09
N LEU A 274 0.55 -7.61 -1.52
CA LEU A 274 0.75 -8.84 -2.26
C LEU A 274 -0.59 -9.29 -2.87
N THR A 275 -0.65 -9.23 -4.20
CA THR A 275 -1.74 -9.78 -5.03
C THR A 275 -1.20 -10.91 -5.90
N LYS A 276 -2.09 -11.76 -6.43
CA LYS A 276 -1.67 -12.86 -7.32
C LYS A 276 -0.82 -12.35 -8.50
N ASP A 277 -1.23 -11.24 -9.09
CA ASP A 277 -0.56 -10.64 -10.25
C ASP A 277 0.83 -10.13 -9.86
N ASN A 278 0.94 -9.36 -8.78
CA ASN A 278 2.19 -8.75 -8.37
C ASN A 278 3.21 -9.79 -7.93
N ILE A 279 2.82 -10.82 -7.18
CA ILE A 279 3.76 -11.82 -6.66
C ILE A 279 4.43 -12.59 -7.79
N SER A 280 3.67 -13.00 -8.81
CA SER A 280 4.22 -13.69 -9.98
C SER A 280 5.26 -12.85 -10.74
N ALA A 281 5.20 -11.54 -10.57
CA ALA A 281 6.05 -10.56 -11.20
C ALA A 281 7.36 -10.32 -10.40
N ILE A 282 7.35 -10.55 -9.08
CA ILE A 282 8.52 -10.39 -8.21
C ILE A 282 9.55 -11.48 -8.55
N LYS A 283 10.79 -11.07 -8.82
CA LYS A 283 11.89 -12.00 -9.10
C LYS A 283 12.92 -11.92 -8.00
N GLU A 284 13.23 -13.06 -7.40
CA GLU A 284 14.39 -13.20 -6.52
C GLU A 284 15.67 -13.10 -7.34
N VAL A 285 16.66 -12.38 -6.83
CA VAL A 285 17.99 -12.25 -7.44
C VAL A 285 19.07 -12.40 -6.38
N GLN A 286 20.17 -13.06 -6.76
CA GLN A 286 21.32 -13.22 -5.88
C GLN A 286 22.13 -11.91 -5.83
N ASN A 287 22.83 -11.67 -4.73
CA ASN A 287 23.58 -10.42 -4.54
C ASN A 287 24.67 -10.25 -5.61
N GLU A 288 25.27 -11.36 -6.01
CA GLU A 288 26.34 -11.45 -7.02
C GLU A 288 25.85 -11.09 -8.43
N ASP A 289 24.56 -11.30 -8.71
CA ASP A 289 23.94 -10.92 -9.98
C ASP A 289 23.66 -9.41 -10.05
N VAL A 290 23.46 -8.78 -8.89
CA VAL A 290 23.17 -7.35 -8.78
C VAL A 290 24.45 -6.52 -8.63
N PHE A 291 25.39 -6.98 -7.81
CA PHE A 291 26.63 -6.29 -7.49
C PHE A 291 27.83 -7.20 -7.71
N SER A 292 28.88 -6.66 -8.32
CA SER A 292 30.14 -7.38 -8.50
C SER A 292 30.69 -7.88 -7.16
N GLY A 293 31.11 -9.15 -7.12
CA GLY A 293 31.81 -9.73 -5.97
C GLY A 293 33.16 -9.06 -5.65
N GLU A 294 33.76 -8.36 -6.62
CA GLU A 294 35.00 -7.60 -6.39
C GLU A 294 34.74 -6.39 -5.47
N LEU A 295 35.32 -6.43 -4.26
CA LEU A 295 35.48 -5.29 -3.38
C LEU A 295 36.74 -4.53 -3.77
N ILE A 296 36.59 -3.29 -4.22
CA ILE A 296 37.72 -2.39 -4.48
C ILE A 296 37.76 -1.40 -3.31
N GLY A 297 38.72 -1.53 -2.40
CA GLY A 297 38.81 -0.69 -1.19
C GLY A 297 39.50 -1.33 0.02
N ILE A 298 39.49 -0.62 1.16
CA ILE A 298 40.14 -1.02 2.41
C ILE A 298 39.10 -1.62 3.36
N ASN A 299 39.30 -2.88 3.77
CA ASN A 299 38.64 -3.40 4.97
C ASN A 299 39.70 -3.91 5.95
N GLN A 300 39.86 -3.15 7.05
CA GLN A 300 40.56 -3.34 8.34
C GLN A 300 41.79 -4.24 8.50
N GLN A 301 42.28 -5.01 7.52
CA GLN A 301 43.52 -5.81 7.61
C GLN A 301 44.00 -6.42 6.27
N ARG A 302 43.29 -6.27 5.14
CA ARG A 302 43.75 -6.75 3.82
C ARG A 302 43.50 -5.71 2.73
N VAL A 303 44.54 -5.35 1.98
CA VAL A 303 44.47 -4.40 0.85
C VAL A 303 43.96 -5.13 -0.39
N PHE A 304 42.69 -4.94 -0.74
CA PHE A 304 42.14 -5.41 -2.01
C PHE A 304 42.14 -4.26 -3.03
N LYS A 305 43.23 -4.17 -3.81
CA LYS A 305 43.47 -3.22 -4.93
C LYS A 305 43.40 -1.72 -4.55
N GLN A 306 44.40 -0.95 -4.99
CA GLN A 306 44.39 0.51 -4.82
C GLN A 306 43.21 1.12 -5.59
N LEU A 307 42.53 2.11 -4.99
CA LEU A 307 41.38 2.77 -5.58
C LEU A 307 41.90 3.78 -6.62
N MET A 308 41.79 3.43 -7.90
CA MET A 308 42.29 4.27 -9.00
C MET A 308 41.15 4.99 -9.72
N PRO A 309 41.37 6.18 -10.31
CA PRO A 309 40.38 6.86 -11.15
C PRO A 309 39.79 5.96 -12.25
N SER A 310 40.62 5.06 -12.81
CA SER A 310 40.22 4.09 -13.83
C SER A 310 39.21 3.03 -13.36
N THR A 311 38.99 2.91 -12.05
CA THR A 311 37.96 2.04 -11.45
C THR A 311 36.56 2.46 -11.89
N PHE A 312 36.34 3.77 -12.01
CA PHE A 312 35.04 4.34 -12.29
C PHE A 312 34.93 4.68 -13.78
N LYS A 313 34.13 3.88 -14.49
CA LYS A 313 33.75 4.17 -15.87
C LYS A 313 32.51 5.06 -15.92
N LYS A 314 32.53 6.05 -16.81
CA LYS A 314 31.38 6.91 -17.13
C LYS A 314 30.17 6.08 -17.56
N ASN A 315 28.98 6.57 -17.22
CA ASN A 315 27.67 5.96 -17.49
C ASN A 315 27.44 4.60 -16.83
N ASN A 316 28.16 4.29 -15.75
CA ASN A 316 27.95 3.07 -14.97
C ASN A 316 27.51 3.41 -13.55
N PHE A 317 26.78 2.47 -12.95
CA PHE A 317 26.39 2.49 -11.55
C PHE A 317 27.42 1.77 -10.65
N TYR A 318 27.65 2.34 -9.47
CA TYR A 318 28.50 1.75 -8.44
C TYR A 318 27.86 1.90 -7.07
N LYS A 319 27.94 0.84 -6.25
CA LYS A 319 27.71 0.90 -4.81
C LYS A 319 29.01 1.30 -4.13
N ILE A 320 28.99 2.39 -3.39
CA ILE A 320 30.13 2.87 -2.60
C ILE A 320 29.77 2.97 -1.12
N VAL A 321 30.71 2.64 -0.25
CA VAL A 321 30.64 2.98 1.18
C VAL A 321 31.42 4.28 1.37
N TYR A 322 30.72 5.38 1.61
CA TYR A 322 31.29 6.72 1.64
C TYR A 322 31.26 7.34 3.04
N LYS A 323 32.43 7.79 3.50
CA LYS A 323 32.62 8.60 4.71
C LYS A 323 32.61 10.08 4.34
N ASP A 324 31.64 10.82 4.86
CA ASP A 324 31.52 12.25 4.60
C ASP A 324 32.41 13.12 5.52
N LYS A 325 32.36 14.44 5.33
CA LYS A 325 33.12 15.41 6.12
C LYS A 325 32.77 15.43 7.61
N MET A 326 31.60 14.91 7.97
CA MET A 326 31.16 14.76 9.37
C MET A 326 31.50 13.37 9.94
N ASN A 327 32.36 12.61 9.26
CA ASN A 327 32.71 11.23 9.59
C ASN A 327 31.52 10.26 9.55
N LYS A 328 30.39 10.63 8.95
CA LYS A 328 29.25 9.73 8.80
C LYS A 328 29.49 8.79 7.63
N ILE A 329 29.45 7.50 7.91
CA ILE A 329 29.57 6.44 6.90
C ILE A 329 28.18 6.13 6.33
N THR A 330 28.09 6.04 5.01
CA THR A 330 26.83 5.81 4.29
C THR A 330 27.05 4.93 3.07
N ASP A 331 26.14 3.98 2.86
CA ASP A 331 26.04 3.21 1.63
C ASP A 331 25.32 4.05 0.57
N ARG A 332 25.90 4.14 -0.63
CA ARG A 332 25.36 4.97 -1.72
C ARG A 332 25.45 4.24 -3.03
N ILE A 333 24.41 4.34 -3.84
CA ILE A 333 24.50 4.03 -5.26
C ILE A 333 24.70 5.32 -6.04
N ILE A 334 25.73 5.34 -6.89
CA ILE A 334 26.10 6.49 -7.71
C ILE A 334 26.10 6.13 -9.19
N TYR A 335 25.56 7.02 -10.03
CA TYR A 335 25.70 6.96 -11.48
C TYR A 335 26.80 7.93 -11.93
N VAL A 336 27.91 7.40 -12.46
CA VAL A 336 29.11 8.18 -12.76
C VAL A 336 28.93 9.00 -14.03
N ILE A 337 29.02 10.32 -13.90
CA ILE A 337 29.00 11.29 -15.01
C ILE A 337 30.41 11.48 -15.56
N ASP A 338 31.37 11.72 -14.66
CA ASP A 338 32.78 11.92 -15.01
C ASP A 338 33.70 11.65 -13.80
N VAL A 339 34.99 11.44 -14.07
CA VAL A 339 36.03 11.40 -13.03
C VAL A 339 37.00 12.55 -13.32
N ILE A 340 37.08 13.48 -12.38
CA ILE A 340 37.79 14.74 -12.54
C ILE A 340 39.01 14.74 -11.62
N ALA A 341 40.17 15.16 -12.13
CA ALA A 341 41.37 15.37 -11.34
C ALA A 341 41.81 16.84 -11.39
N PHE A 342 42.27 17.35 -10.26
CA PHE A 342 42.87 18.68 -10.13
C PHE A 342 44.28 18.56 -9.58
N ASN A 343 45.21 19.36 -10.11
CA ASN A 343 46.52 19.52 -9.50
C ASN A 343 46.47 20.44 -8.25
N LYS A 344 47.61 20.62 -7.57
CA LYS A 344 47.72 21.51 -6.40
C LYS A 344 47.34 22.97 -6.68
N SER A 345 47.39 23.39 -7.94
CA SER A 345 46.96 24.71 -8.42
C SER A 345 45.50 24.75 -8.86
N PHE A 346 44.69 23.72 -8.54
CA PHE A 346 43.28 23.59 -8.89
C PHE A 346 42.97 23.69 -10.39
N THR A 347 43.95 23.39 -11.25
CA THR A 347 43.75 23.30 -12.69
C THR A 347 43.26 21.89 -13.03
N LYS A 348 42.17 21.79 -13.82
CA LYS A 348 41.63 20.50 -14.26
C LYS A 348 42.66 19.78 -15.14
N VAL A 349 43.01 18.55 -14.80
CA VAL A 349 43.97 17.70 -15.54
C VAL A 349 43.22 16.56 -16.21
N THR A 350 43.51 16.30 -17.48
CA THR A 350 42.94 15.14 -18.20
C THR A 350 43.64 13.87 -17.75
N LEU A 351 42.87 12.90 -17.25
CA LEU A 351 43.39 11.64 -16.69
C LEU A 351 44.21 10.80 -17.68
N THR A 352 43.93 10.91 -18.98
CA THR A 352 44.72 10.25 -20.05
C THR A 352 46.14 10.80 -20.21
N THR A 353 46.37 12.04 -19.81
CA THR A 353 47.69 12.69 -19.88
C THR A 353 48.54 12.35 -18.64
N ALA A 354 47.92 12.30 -17.47
CA ALA A 354 48.58 11.98 -16.19
C ALA A 354 49.11 10.53 -16.11
N GLN A 355 48.46 9.58 -16.78
CA GLN A 355 48.93 8.18 -16.84
C GLN A 355 50.18 7.98 -17.71
N LYS A 356 50.48 8.92 -18.64
CA LYS A 356 51.65 8.82 -19.53
C LYS A 356 52.89 9.55 -18.97
N SER A 357 52.71 10.55 -18.12
CA SER A 357 53.82 11.26 -17.48
C SER A 357 54.26 10.53 -16.20
N LYS A 358 55.39 9.82 -16.23
CA LYS A 358 56.04 9.18 -15.06
C LYS A 358 56.46 10.16 -13.94
N SER A 359 56.12 11.45 -14.03
CA SER A 359 56.70 12.53 -13.22
C SER A 359 55.76 13.12 -12.17
N GLU A 360 54.44 12.88 -12.25
CA GLU A 360 53.51 13.25 -11.19
C GLU A 360 52.94 11.95 -10.62
N THR A 361 53.37 11.59 -9.42
CA THR A 361 52.72 10.51 -8.68
C THR A 361 51.25 10.86 -8.51
N LEU A 362 50.33 9.94 -8.86
CA LEU A 362 48.88 10.11 -8.70
C LEU A 362 48.45 10.59 -7.30
N SER A 363 49.33 10.43 -6.30
CA SER A 363 49.16 10.93 -4.93
C SER A 363 49.05 12.45 -4.80
N ASP A 364 49.51 13.24 -5.78
CA ASP A 364 49.45 14.70 -5.74
C ASP A 364 48.18 15.30 -6.37
N LEU A 365 47.30 14.45 -6.94
CA LEU A 365 46.08 14.89 -7.60
C LEU A 365 44.88 14.78 -6.66
N HIS A 366 44.10 15.86 -6.58
CA HIS A 366 42.78 15.82 -5.95
C HIS A 366 41.77 15.27 -6.94
N CYS A 367 41.41 14.00 -6.77
CA CYS A 367 40.47 13.31 -7.64
C CYS A 367 39.05 13.34 -7.06
N TYR A 368 38.07 13.55 -7.92
CA TYR A 368 36.65 13.57 -7.60
C TYR A 368 35.86 12.74 -8.60
N ILE A 369 34.83 12.06 -8.10
CA ILE A 369 33.80 11.44 -8.94
C ILE A 369 32.63 12.39 -9.00
N GLU A 370 32.31 12.86 -10.20
CA GLU A 370 31.08 13.59 -10.48
C GLU A 370 29.98 12.58 -10.82
N ALA A 371 28.92 12.52 -10.01
CA ALA A 371 27.90 11.48 -10.15
C ALA A 371 26.52 11.93 -9.65
N TYR A 372 25.47 11.31 -10.19
CA TYR A 372 24.13 11.38 -9.59
C TYR A 372 24.05 10.41 -8.41
N CYS A 373 23.55 10.88 -7.26
CA CYS A 373 23.47 10.10 -6.04
C CYS A 373 22.03 9.69 -5.75
N LEU A 374 21.71 8.40 -5.82
CA LEU A 374 20.33 7.92 -5.71
C LEU A 374 19.79 8.05 -4.28
N LEU A 375 20.66 8.01 -3.27
CA LEU A 375 20.33 8.33 -1.88
C LEU A 375 19.88 9.80 -1.69
N ARG A 376 20.20 10.68 -2.65
CA ARG A 376 19.84 12.10 -2.68
C ARG A 376 18.89 12.41 -3.83
N ASN A 377 17.93 11.52 -4.08
CA ASN A 377 16.91 11.68 -5.12
C ASN A 377 17.51 11.97 -6.52
N GLY A 378 18.66 11.37 -6.84
CA GLY A 378 19.31 11.55 -8.13
C GLY A 378 20.05 12.88 -8.29
N GLU A 379 20.24 13.67 -7.23
CA GLU A 379 20.98 14.94 -7.33
C GLU A 379 22.46 14.73 -7.69
N LYS A 380 22.99 15.65 -8.50
CA LYS A 380 24.40 15.70 -8.87
C LYS A 380 25.28 16.04 -7.66
N ARG A 381 26.29 15.22 -7.41
CA ARG A 381 27.24 15.34 -6.30
C ARG A 381 28.68 15.09 -6.75
N HIS A 382 29.61 15.55 -5.94
CA HIS A 382 31.04 15.31 -6.11
C HIS A 382 31.55 14.50 -4.91
N PHE A 383 32.15 13.34 -5.19
CA PHE A 383 32.68 12.43 -4.18
C PHE A 383 34.21 12.49 -4.23
N VAL A 384 34.85 12.68 -3.08
CA VAL A 384 36.32 12.67 -3.02
C VAL A 384 36.80 11.25 -3.26
N LEU A 385 37.67 11.06 -4.26
CA LEU A 385 38.24 9.78 -4.61
C LEU A 385 39.55 9.58 -3.82
N ASN A 386 39.43 9.05 -2.61
CA ASN A 386 40.57 8.60 -1.82
C ASN A 386 40.15 7.45 -0.89
N HIS A 387 41.14 6.85 -0.23
CA HIS A 387 40.95 5.71 0.67
C HIS A 387 40.29 6.04 2.01
N GLU A 388 40.26 7.31 2.42
CA GLU A 388 39.63 7.75 3.67
C GLU A 388 38.13 7.98 3.50
N ASN A 389 37.72 8.41 2.30
CA ASN A 389 36.34 8.76 1.97
C ASN A 389 35.62 7.59 1.32
N ILE A 390 36.25 6.82 0.42
CA ILE A 390 35.63 5.64 -0.22
C ILE A 390 36.24 4.39 0.40
N LEU A 391 35.46 3.75 1.27
CA LEU A 391 35.89 2.59 2.05
C LEU A 391 35.77 1.30 1.23
N SER A 392 34.73 1.18 0.42
CA SER A 392 34.57 0.07 -0.52
C SER A 392 33.75 0.47 -1.74
N VAL A 393 33.94 -0.27 -2.82
CA VAL A 393 33.23 -0.12 -4.10
C VAL A 393 32.83 -1.49 -4.62
N LYS A 394 31.59 -1.59 -5.10
CA LYS A 394 31.11 -2.68 -5.96
C LYS A 394 30.47 -2.08 -7.22
N LYS A 395 30.71 -2.67 -8.38
CA LYS A 395 30.03 -2.28 -9.62
C LYS A 395 28.63 -2.88 -9.64
N PHE A 396 27.63 -2.11 -10.06
CA PHE A 396 26.29 -2.64 -10.34
C PHE A 396 26.29 -3.32 -11.71
N LEU A 397 25.70 -4.53 -11.79
CA LEU A 397 25.82 -5.40 -12.97
C LEU A 397 24.57 -5.46 -13.85
N MET A 398 23.40 -5.10 -13.30
CA MET A 398 22.11 -5.16 -14.00
C MET A 398 21.79 -3.92 -14.82
#